data_AF-A0A8T4YCZ3-F1
#
_entry.id   AF-A0A8T4YCZ3-F1
#
_cell.length_a   1.000
_cell.length_b   1.000
_cell.length_c   1.000
_cell.angle_alpha   90.00
_cell.angle_beta   90.00
_cell.angle_gamma   90.00
#
_symmetry.space_group_name_H-M   'P 1'
#
loop_
_entity.id
_entity.type
_entity.pdbx_description
1 polymer ?
#
loop_
_entity_poly.entity_id
_entity_poly.type
_entity_poly.pdbx_seq_one_letter_code
_entity_poly.pdbx_strand_id
1 'polypeptide(L)'
;MSSLSDFANGFLVMTVIIWILNIITFFVLGKTLAALIFLLILIIPISIVAYEGWNWKTGKKNVNRLHRLRQILISTYGVSFACWVFDIGSTYYAIDVLGVAAEQNPLGWPFGALGALIFYVPAMVFTYLLLFKVKQTYAILVAIVITVLTLYLGFLNFVAGGQNFGFFIDSVPSVSEAYSYLFSAVIVIDIIYALVFVKLTKLTLPKWMKTRPNLSVIAVILSTIALTISLTQPMYNLIINNSEQQGKSSFELADFYVSYTYTLIEIRNNGTATAKNVIVTFYFLKPPSSNSSYRPFEWTTTEFIEEIKEGESALMAVPVGSYHLESTYQNINATDYSAKVIVHCEQAENLNTIFYLEHLEILPTP
;
A
#
# COMPACT_ATOMS: atom_id res chain seq x y z
N MET A 1 -19.85 -5.28 -32.39
CA MET A 1 -19.83 -5.40 -30.92
C MET A 1 -18.60 -6.19 -30.55
N SER A 2 -17.61 -5.66 -29.86
CA SER A 2 -17.06 -4.29 -29.79
C SER A 2 -15.72 -4.49 -29.10
N SER A 3 -14.62 -4.04 -29.69
CA SER A 3 -13.24 -4.15 -29.14
C SER A 3 -13.15 -3.91 -27.63
N LEU A 4 -13.94 -2.97 -27.11
CA LEU A 4 -14.08 -2.68 -25.69
C LEU A 4 -14.49 -3.89 -24.83
N SER A 5 -15.35 -4.77 -25.34
CA SER A 5 -15.75 -6.00 -24.66
C SER A 5 -14.59 -6.98 -24.58
N ASP A 6 -13.85 -7.18 -25.66
CA ASP A 6 -12.68 -8.09 -25.66
C ASP A 6 -11.60 -7.57 -24.70
N PHE A 7 -11.39 -6.24 -24.66
CA PHE A 7 -10.51 -5.57 -23.70
C PHE A 7 -10.98 -5.77 -22.26
N ALA A 8 -12.24 -5.47 -21.98
CA ALA A 8 -12.83 -5.60 -20.64
C ALA A 8 -12.72 -7.04 -20.13
N ASN A 9 -12.87 -8.04 -21.01
CA ASN A 9 -12.74 -9.44 -20.64
C ASN A 9 -11.32 -9.79 -20.20
N GLY A 10 -10.30 -9.27 -20.89
CA GLY A 10 -8.90 -9.48 -20.49
C GLY A 10 -8.55 -8.78 -19.19
N PHE A 11 -9.04 -7.55 -19.00
CA PHE A 11 -8.92 -6.83 -17.75
C PHE A 11 -9.55 -7.61 -16.59
N LEU A 12 -10.79 -8.06 -16.77
CA LEU A 12 -11.55 -8.79 -15.75
C LEU A 12 -10.86 -10.10 -15.36
N VAL A 13 -10.41 -10.89 -16.34
CA VAL A 13 -9.69 -12.14 -16.07
C VAL A 13 -8.42 -11.88 -15.27
N MET A 14 -7.63 -10.86 -15.62
CA MET A 14 -6.40 -10.57 -14.88
C MET A 14 -6.69 -10.04 -13.47
N THR A 15 -7.72 -9.20 -13.31
CA THR A 15 -8.18 -8.76 -12.00
C THR A 15 -8.53 -9.98 -11.13
N VAL A 16 -9.33 -10.93 -11.62
CA VAL A 16 -9.64 -12.17 -10.89
C VAL A 16 -8.39 -12.93 -10.47
N ILE A 17 -7.38 -13.05 -11.35
CA ILE A 17 -6.11 -13.70 -11.03
C ILE A 17 -5.38 -12.96 -9.91
N ILE A 18 -5.27 -11.63 -9.98
CA ILE A 18 -4.65 -10.79 -8.95
C ILE A 18 -5.34 -11.00 -7.59
N TRP A 19 -6.67 -10.99 -7.56
CA TRP A 19 -7.44 -11.24 -6.33
C TRP A 19 -7.19 -12.64 -5.77
N ILE A 20 -7.17 -13.69 -6.61
CA ILE A 20 -6.86 -15.05 -6.16
C ILE A 20 -5.47 -15.13 -5.54
N LEU A 21 -4.47 -14.53 -6.17
CA LEU A 21 -3.09 -14.51 -5.66
C LEU A 21 -3.01 -13.77 -4.31
N ASN A 22 -3.71 -12.65 -4.17
CA ASN A 22 -3.77 -11.90 -2.91
C ASN A 22 -4.46 -12.71 -1.80
N ILE A 23 -5.56 -13.42 -2.11
CA ILE A 23 -6.23 -14.33 -1.17
C ILE A 23 -5.30 -15.42 -0.68
N ILE A 24 -4.60 -16.09 -1.61
CA ILE A 24 -3.62 -17.14 -1.27
C ILE A 24 -2.54 -16.56 -0.36
N THR A 25 -2.04 -15.37 -0.68
CA THR A 25 -1.00 -14.71 0.11
C THR A 25 -1.48 -14.41 1.53
N PHE A 26 -2.67 -13.82 1.71
CA PHE A 26 -3.24 -13.59 3.03
C PHE A 26 -3.47 -14.88 3.82
N PHE A 27 -3.93 -15.94 3.14
CA PHE A 27 -4.16 -17.23 3.78
C PHE A 27 -2.85 -17.86 4.30
N VAL A 28 -1.79 -17.85 3.47
CA VAL A 28 -0.46 -18.36 3.85
C VAL A 28 0.12 -17.61 5.04
N LEU A 29 -0.15 -16.31 5.15
CA LEU A 29 0.34 -15.45 6.23
C LEU A 29 -0.56 -15.46 7.48
N GLY A 30 -1.55 -16.35 7.55
CA GLY A 30 -2.44 -16.46 8.71
C GLY A 30 -3.48 -15.33 8.83
N LYS A 31 -3.57 -14.43 7.84
CA LYS A 31 -4.55 -13.31 7.80
C LYS A 31 -5.89 -13.78 7.22
N THR A 32 -6.54 -14.74 7.89
CA THR A 32 -7.74 -15.43 7.39
C THR A 32 -8.95 -14.51 7.17
N LEU A 33 -9.15 -13.49 8.01
CA LEU A 33 -10.23 -12.51 7.84
C LEU A 33 -10.06 -11.68 6.57
N ALA A 34 -8.84 -11.23 6.28
CA ALA A 34 -8.51 -10.51 5.04
C ALA A 34 -8.77 -11.38 3.80
N ALA A 35 -8.34 -12.65 3.86
CA ALA A 35 -8.60 -13.62 2.80
C ALA A 35 -10.11 -13.83 2.57
N LEU A 36 -10.92 -13.92 3.63
CA LEU A 36 -12.39 -14.04 3.53
C LEU A 36 -13.04 -12.80 2.91
N ILE A 37 -12.59 -11.60 3.29
CA ILE A 37 -13.07 -10.34 2.71
C ILE A 37 -12.78 -10.30 1.20
N PHE A 38 -11.54 -10.60 0.82
CA PHE A 38 -11.14 -10.66 -0.59
C PHE A 38 -11.90 -11.75 -1.36
N LEU A 39 -12.21 -12.89 -0.71
CA LEU A 39 -13.03 -13.95 -1.30
C LEU A 39 -14.45 -13.44 -1.59
N LEU A 40 -15.08 -12.71 -0.67
CA LEU A 40 -16.42 -12.15 -0.86
C LEU A 40 -16.48 -11.17 -2.04
N ILE A 41 -15.46 -10.33 -2.16
CA ILE A 41 -15.28 -9.41 -3.30
C ILE A 41 -15.18 -10.21 -4.61
N LEU A 42 -14.32 -11.23 -4.62
CA LEU A 42 -14.02 -12.04 -5.79
C LEU A 42 -15.23 -12.79 -6.38
N ILE A 43 -16.30 -13.03 -5.59
CA ILE A 43 -17.52 -13.70 -6.06
C ILE A 43 -18.13 -12.98 -7.27
N ILE A 44 -18.14 -11.66 -7.28
CA ILE A 44 -18.77 -10.85 -8.35
C ILE A 44 -18.02 -11.03 -9.68
N PRO A 45 -16.72 -10.70 -9.79
CA PRO A 45 -15.99 -10.86 -11.04
C PRO A 45 -15.89 -12.33 -11.47
N ILE A 46 -15.75 -13.30 -10.54
CA ILE A 46 -15.82 -14.73 -10.90
C ILE A 46 -17.17 -15.09 -11.51
N SER A 47 -18.28 -14.59 -10.96
CA SER A 47 -19.62 -14.86 -11.49
C SER A 47 -19.78 -14.33 -12.91
N ILE A 48 -19.19 -13.17 -13.22
CA ILE A 48 -19.17 -12.59 -14.57
C ILE A 48 -18.34 -13.47 -15.51
N VAL A 49 -17.12 -13.88 -15.14
CA VAL A 49 -16.28 -14.79 -15.94
C VAL A 49 -17.01 -16.10 -16.19
N ALA A 50 -17.62 -16.68 -15.15
CA ALA A 50 -18.33 -17.95 -15.23
C ALA A 50 -19.54 -17.85 -16.18
N TYR A 51 -20.30 -16.76 -16.09
CA TYR A 51 -21.43 -16.49 -16.98
C TYR A 51 -21.00 -16.36 -18.44
N GLU A 52 -19.94 -15.59 -18.72
CA GLU A 52 -19.41 -15.46 -20.08
C GLU A 52 -18.84 -16.77 -20.62
N GLY A 53 -18.10 -17.52 -19.80
CA GLY A 53 -17.58 -18.83 -20.15
C GLY A 53 -18.68 -19.86 -20.46
N TRP A 54 -19.80 -19.79 -19.73
CA TRP A 54 -20.97 -20.64 -19.97
C TRP A 54 -21.66 -20.31 -21.30
N ASN A 55 -21.88 -19.01 -21.57
CA ASN A 55 -22.45 -18.56 -22.84
C ASN A 55 -21.55 -18.88 -24.04
N TRP A 56 -20.23 -18.87 -23.86
CA TRP A 56 -19.30 -19.30 -24.90
C TRP A 56 -19.50 -20.78 -25.27
N LYS A 57 -19.60 -21.68 -24.28
CA LYS A 57 -19.76 -23.12 -24.52
C LYS A 57 -21.05 -23.46 -25.26
N THR A 58 -22.12 -22.72 -24.99
CA THR A 58 -23.45 -22.95 -25.58
C THR A 58 -23.59 -22.33 -26.98
N GLY A 59 -22.82 -21.30 -27.30
CA GLY A 59 -22.79 -20.65 -28.61
C GLY A 59 -21.53 -20.93 -29.42
N LYS A 60 -21.38 -22.12 -30.01
CA LYS A 60 -20.31 -22.39 -31.00
C LYS A 60 -20.56 -21.58 -32.29
N LYS A 61 -20.16 -20.31 -32.30
CA LYS A 61 -20.04 -19.53 -33.54
C LYS A 61 -18.76 -19.94 -34.24
N ASN A 62 -18.87 -20.26 -35.52
CA ASN A 62 -17.71 -20.55 -36.38
C ASN A 62 -17.03 -19.21 -36.72
N VAL A 63 -16.20 -18.70 -35.79
CA VAL A 63 -15.51 -17.42 -35.94
C VAL A 63 -14.24 -17.62 -36.78
N ASN A 64 -14.01 -16.76 -37.77
CA ASN A 64 -12.79 -16.77 -38.58
C ASN A 64 -11.54 -16.67 -37.67
N ARG A 65 -10.51 -17.51 -37.94
CA ARG A 65 -9.24 -17.53 -37.19
C ARG A 65 -8.61 -16.14 -37.05
N LEU A 66 -8.66 -15.33 -38.11
CA LEU A 66 -8.10 -13.97 -38.10
C LEU A 66 -8.85 -13.05 -37.14
N HIS A 67 -10.17 -13.15 -37.10
CA HIS A 67 -11.00 -12.39 -36.18
C HIS A 67 -10.70 -12.78 -34.74
N ARG A 68 -10.58 -14.08 -34.47
CA ARG A 68 -10.22 -14.61 -33.15
C ARG A 68 -8.86 -14.09 -32.67
N LEU A 69 -7.86 -14.05 -33.55
CA LEU A 69 -6.54 -13.48 -33.23
C LEU A 69 -6.64 -12.00 -32.82
N ARG A 70 -7.42 -11.19 -33.55
CA ARG A 70 -7.62 -9.77 -33.22
C ARG A 70 -8.29 -9.57 -31.86
N GLN A 71 -9.24 -10.43 -31.50
CA GLN A 71 -9.88 -10.40 -30.18
C GLN A 71 -8.89 -10.75 -29.06
N ILE A 72 -8.07 -11.78 -29.27
CA ILE A 72 -7.02 -12.17 -28.30
C ILE A 72 -6.06 -11.01 -28.06
N LEU A 73 -5.59 -10.35 -29.13
CA LEU A 73 -4.62 -9.25 -29.02
C LEU A 73 -5.18 -8.04 -28.26
N ILE A 74 -6.47 -7.72 -28.41
CA ILE A 74 -7.08 -6.65 -27.61
C ILE A 74 -7.31 -7.11 -26.17
N SER A 75 -7.69 -8.37 -25.95
CA SER A 75 -7.90 -8.90 -24.61
C SER A 75 -6.61 -8.87 -23.79
N THR A 76 -5.47 -9.21 -24.38
CA THR A 76 -4.16 -9.11 -23.74
C THR A 76 -3.75 -7.67 -23.35
N TYR A 77 -4.31 -6.65 -24.00
CA TYR A 77 -4.15 -5.27 -23.54
C TYR A 77 -4.88 -5.01 -22.23
N GLY A 78 -6.09 -5.55 -22.08
CA GLY A 78 -6.84 -5.48 -20.82
C GLY A 78 -6.06 -6.10 -19.66
N VAL A 79 -5.39 -7.23 -19.90
CA VAL A 79 -4.51 -7.89 -18.92
C VAL A 79 -3.41 -6.94 -18.45
N SER A 80 -2.67 -6.35 -19.40
CA SER A 80 -1.56 -5.45 -19.09
C SER A 80 -2.02 -4.20 -18.34
N PHE A 81 -3.18 -3.67 -18.71
CA PHE A 81 -3.78 -2.51 -18.06
C PHE A 81 -4.23 -2.82 -16.62
N ALA A 82 -4.77 -4.02 -16.36
CA ALA A 82 -5.11 -4.45 -15.01
C ALA A 82 -3.89 -4.47 -14.09
N CYS A 83 -2.74 -4.95 -14.59
CA CYS A 83 -1.49 -4.93 -13.82
C CYS A 83 -1.02 -3.51 -13.48
N TRP A 84 -1.15 -2.57 -14.41
CA TRP A 84 -0.84 -1.16 -14.18
C TRP A 84 -1.77 -0.52 -13.13
N VAL A 85 -3.08 -0.81 -13.19
CA VAL A 85 -4.03 -0.33 -12.17
C VAL A 85 -3.69 -0.91 -10.79
N PHE A 86 -3.31 -2.19 -10.73
CA PHE A 86 -2.90 -2.83 -9.49
C PHE A 86 -1.64 -2.20 -8.88
N ASP A 87 -0.64 -1.90 -9.72
CA ASP A 87 0.58 -1.21 -9.31
C ASP A 87 0.28 0.18 -8.73
N ILE A 88 -0.52 0.99 -9.43
CA ILE A 88 -0.91 2.32 -8.92
C ILE A 88 -1.68 2.21 -7.62
N GLY A 89 -2.65 1.31 -7.54
CA GLY A 89 -3.47 1.13 -6.35
C GLY A 89 -2.63 0.74 -5.13
N SER A 90 -1.69 -0.19 -5.31
CA SER A 90 -0.78 -0.63 -4.24
C SER A 90 0.26 0.44 -3.88
N THR A 91 0.78 1.19 -4.86
CA THR A 91 1.73 2.30 -4.63
C THR A 91 1.09 3.45 -3.86
N TYR A 92 -0.09 3.91 -4.30
CA TYR A 92 -0.87 4.93 -3.60
C TYR A 92 -1.13 4.53 -2.15
N TYR A 93 -1.51 3.28 -1.93
CA TYR A 93 -1.78 2.80 -0.59
C TYR A 93 -0.50 2.71 0.28
N ALA A 94 0.60 2.24 -0.29
CA ALA A 94 1.87 2.12 0.45
C ALA A 94 2.46 3.48 0.85
N ILE A 95 2.35 4.49 -0.02
CA ILE A 95 2.92 5.82 0.19
C ILE A 95 1.95 6.73 0.96
N ASP A 96 0.75 6.96 0.41
CA ASP A 96 -0.14 8.01 0.93
C ASP A 96 -0.99 7.53 2.11
N VAL A 97 -1.37 6.25 2.14
CA VAL A 97 -2.24 5.72 3.20
C VAL A 97 -1.43 5.20 4.38
N LEU A 98 -0.40 4.40 4.11
CA LEU A 98 0.39 3.77 5.18
C LEU A 98 1.66 4.54 5.54
N GLY A 99 2.16 5.44 4.69
CA GLY A 99 3.38 6.21 4.97
C GLY A 99 4.67 5.37 5.13
N VAL A 100 4.64 4.09 4.74
CA VAL A 100 5.77 3.14 4.92
C VAL A 100 6.76 3.17 3.76
N ALA A 101 6.29 3.59 2.58
CA ALA A 101 7.17 3.86 1.45
C ALA A 101 7.37 5.38 1.34
N ALA A 102 8.60 5.84 1.51
CA ALA A 102 8.98 7.22 1.21
C ALA A 102 9.75 7.23 -0.11
N GLU A 103 9.14 7.75 -1.18
CA GLU A 103 9.92 8.19 -2.34
C GLU A 103 10.62 9.51 -1.98
N GLN A 104 11.90 9.65 -2.35
CA GLN A 104 12.64 10.91 -2.21
C GLN A 104 11.96 12.07 -2.96
N ASN A 105 11.11 11.75 -3.94
CA ASN A 105 10.30 12.71 -4.68
C ASN A 105 8.81 12.39 -4.48
N PRO A 106 8.02 13.22 -3.76
CA PRO A 106 6.60 12.98 -3.53
C PRO A 106 5.75 13.01 -4.81
N LEU A 107 6.30 13.52 -5.91
CA LEU A 107 5.66 13.51 -7.23
C LEU A 107 6.24 12.45 -8.18
N GLY A 108 7.19 11.62 -7.74
CA GLY A 108 7.81 10.58 -8.56
C GLY A 108 6.79 9.57 -9.08
N TRP A 109 6.10 8.90 -8.17
CA TRP A 109 5.13 7.85 -8.50
C TRP A 109 3.88 8.37 -9.25
N PRO A 110 3.27 9.54 -8.96
CA PRO A 110 2.13 10.04 -9.73
C PRO A 110 2.53 10.41 -11.16
N PHE A 111 3.73 10.97 -11.37
CA PHE A 111 4.23 11.24 -12.73
C PHE A 111 4.63 9.96 -13.46
N GLY A 112 5.17 8.95 -12.76
CA GLY A 112 5.39 7.61 -13.31
C GLY A 112 4.09 6.96 -13.76
N ALA A 113 3.06 6.98 -12.92
CA ALA A 113 1.71 6.51 -13.21
C ALA A 113 1.10 7.21 -14.43
N LEU A 114 1.19 8.55 -14.48
CA LEU A 114 0.71 9.36 -15.61
C LEU A 114 1.50 9.05 -16.90
N GLY A 115 2.82 8.92 -16.81
CA GLY A 115 3.68 8.55 -17.93
C GLY A 115 3.32 7.19 -18.52
N ALA A 116 3.03 6.21 -17.66
CA ALA A 116 2.55 4.90 -18.09
C ALA A 116 1.15 4.98 -18.73
N LEU A 117 0.23 5.80 -18.22
CA LEU A 117 -1.08 6.02 -18.85
C LEU A 117 -0.93 6.63 -20.26
N ILE A 118 -0.02 7.59 -20.43
CA ILE A 118 0.34 8.21 -21.72
C ILE A 118 0.91 7.17 -22.69
N PHE A 119 1.46 6.05 -22.21
CA PHE A 119 1.85 4.94 -23.07
C PHE A 119 0.66 3.99 -23.36
N TYR A 120 -0.05 3.51 -22.35
CA TYR A 120 -1.10 2.49 -22.49
C TYR A 120 -2.28 2.96 -23.36
N VAL A 121 -2.74 4.20 -23.19
CA VAL A 121 -3.91 4.70 -23.92
C VAL A 121 -3.64 4.85 -25.42
N PRO A 122 -2.57 5.54 -25.87
CA PRO A 122 -2.21 5.55 -27.29
C PRO A 122 -1.89 4.16 -27.83
N ALA A 123 -1.17 3.31 -27.10
CA ALA A 123 -0.86 1.95 -27.55
C ALA A 123 -2.13 1.12 -27.82
N MET A 124 -3.14 1.24 -26.96
CA MET A 124 -4.44 0.60 -27.13
C MET A 124 -5.20 1.15 -28.35
N VAL A 125 -5.21 2.47 -28.54
CA VAL A 125 -5.82 3.13 -29.71
C VAL A 125 -5.12 2.71 -31.00
N PHE A 126 -3.78 2.75 -31.06
CA PHE A 126 -3.00 2.34 -32.21
C PHE A 126 -3.23 0.87 -32.55
N THR A 127 -3.21 -0.01 -31.55
CA THR A 127 -3.49 -1.44 -31.75
C THR A 127 -4.90 -1.68 -32.27
N TYR A 128 -5.89 -0.95 -31.77
CA TYR A 128 -7.26 -1.00 -32.29
C TYR A 128 -7.31 -0.57 -33.77
N LEU A 129 -6.66 0.54 -34.13
CA LEU A 129 -6.60 1.02 -35.51
C LEU A 129 -5.91 0.00 -36.42
N LEU A 130 -4.77 -0.55 -36.00
CA LEU A 130 -4.02 -1.56 -36.76
C LEU A 130 -4.82 -2.85 -36.98
N LEU A 131 -5.54 -3.32 -35.96
CA LEU A 131 -6.27 -4.58 -36.04
C LEU A 131 -7.63 -4.46 -36.77
N PHE A 132 -8.32 -3.33 -36.67
CA PHE A 132 -9.71 -3.20 -37.14
C PHE A 132 -9.91 -2.21 -38.28
N LYS A 133 -9.03 -1.23 -38.45
CA LYS A 133 -9.15 -0.22 -39.52
C LYS A 133 -8.16 -0.46 -40.65
N VAL A 134 -6.93 -0.85 -40.33
CA VAL A 134 -5.89 -1.13 -41.34
C VAL A 134 -6.07 -2.56 -41.86
N LYS A 135 -6.36 -2.70 -43.16
CA LYS A 135 -6.63 -4.01 -43.79
C LYS A 135 -5.37 -4.74 -44.27
N GLN A 136 -4.18 -4.29 -43.88
CA GLN A 136 -2.90 -4.86 -44.33
C GLN A 136 -2.39 -5.93 -43.38
N THR A 137 -1.75 -6.98 -43.92
CA THR A 137 -1.19 -8.09 -43.14
C THR A 137 -0.09 -7.63 -42.18
N TYR A 138 0.75 -6.67 -42.60
CA TYR A 138 1.82 -6.10 -41.77
C TYR A 138 1.29 -5.39 -40.51
N ALA A 139 0.07 -4.85 -40.55
CA ALA A 139 -0.53 -4.18 -39.40
C ALA A 139 -0.77 -5.15 -38.23
N ILE A 140 -1.04 -6.42 -38.51
CA ILE A 140 -1.20 -7.46 -37.48
C ILE A 140 0.14 -7.78 -36.83
N LEU A 141 1.22 -7.86 -37.61
CA LEU A 141 2.56 -8.11 -37.07
C LEU A 141 3.01 -6.97 -36.16
N VAL A 142 2.78 -5.71 -36.58
CA VAL A 142 3.04 -4.54 -35.73
C VAL A 142 2.19 -4.60 -34.46
N ALA A 143 0.90 -4.91 -34.57
CA ALA A 143 0.03 -5.04 -33.39
C ALA A 143 0.53 -6.12 -32.41
N ILE A 144 1.03 -7.27 -32.89
CA ILE A 144 1.65 -8.30 -32.04
C ILE A 144 2.84 -7.73 -31.28
N VAL A 145 3.75 -7.02 -31.95
CA VAL A 145 4.93 -6.43 -31.31
C VAL A 145 4.52 -5.44 -30.21
N ILE A 146 3.57 -4.55 -30.49
CA ILE A 146 3.10 -3.59 -29.48
C ILE A 146 2.41 -4.33 -28.32
N THR A 147 1.61 -5.38 -28.59
CA THR A 147 1.00 -6.21 -27.55
C THR A 147 2.05 -6.89 -26.66
N VAL A 148 3.12 -7.44 -27.23
CA VAL A 148 4.20 -8.09 -26.46
C VAL A 148 4.93 -7.07 -25.56
N LEU A 149 5.25 -5.89 -26.09
CA LEU A 149 5.84 -4.80 -25.29
C LEU A 149 4.91 -4.37 -24.16
N THR A 150 3.63 -4.25 -24.45
CA THR A 150 2.61 -3.87 -23.46
C THR A 150 2.47 -4.92 -22.37
N LEU A 151 2.50 -6.20 -22.71
CA LEU A 151 2.49 -7.31 -21.75
C LEU A 151 3.75 -7.32 -20.89
N TYR A 152 4.92 -7.04 -21.48
CA TYR A 152 6.17 -6.93 -20.72
C TYR A 152 6.10 -5.80 -19.68
N LEU A 153 5.63 -4.61 -20.08
CA LEU A 153 5.42 -3.50 -19.14
C LEU A 153 4.34 -3.84 -18.09
N GLY A 154 3.26 -4.51 -18.50
CA GLY A 154 2.24 -4.99 -17.57
C GLY A 154 2.81 -5.98 -16.55
N PHE A 155 3.72 -6.87 -16.96
CA PHE A 155 4.41 -7.78 -16.05
C PHE A 155 5.30 -7.04 -15.06
N LEU A 156 6.07 -6.03 -15.50
CA LEU A 156 6.87 -5.20 -14.60
C LEU A 156 6.00 -4.49 -13.56
N ASN A 157 4.87 -3.91 -13.97
CA ASN A 157 3.91 -3.29 -13.05
C ASN A 157 3.29 -4.31 -12.09
N PHE A 158 3.00 -5.53 -12.55
CA PHE A 158 2.52 -6.59 -11.66
C PHE A 158 3.54 -6.94 -10.57
N VAL A 159 4.83 -7.03 -10.92
CA VAL A 159 5.91 -7.28 -9.96
C VAL A 159 6.06 -6.12 -8.98
N ALA A 160 6.07 -4.87 -9.48
CA ALA A 160 6.14 -3.67 -8.64
C ALA A 160 4.96 -3.60 -7.66
N GLY A 161 3.74 -3.79 -8.17
CA GLY A 161 2.55 -3.83 -7.33
C GLY A 161 2.56 -4.96 -6.31
N GLY A 162 3.13 -6.12 -6.65
CA GLY A 162 3.35 -7.22 -5.70
C GLY A 162 4.33 -6.88 -4.58
N GLN A 163 5.41 -6.15 -4.89
CA GLN A 163 6.36 -5.65 -3.89
C GLN A 163 5.70 -4.63 -2.96
N ASN A 164 4.94 -3.68 -3.52
CA ASN A 164 4.18 -2.67 -2.77
C ASN A 164 3.11 -3.32 -1.87
N PHE A 165 2.47 -4.37 -2.36
CA PHE A 165 1.51 -5.17 -1.59
C PHE A 165 2.18 -5.96 -0.45
N GLY A 166 3.46 -6.34 -0.58
CA GLY A 166 4.24 -6.91 0.51
C GLY A 166 4.33 -5.95 1.70
N PHE A 167 4.61 -4.67 1.46
CA PHE A 167 4.62 -3.66 2.52
C PHE A 167 3.24 -3.50 3.17
N PHE A 168 2.16 -3.55 2.39
CA PHE A 168 0.79 -3.55 2.94
C PHE A 168 0.59 -4.70 3.93
N ILE A 169 0.99 -5.90 3.53
CA ILE A 169 0.87 -7.09 4.36
C ILE A 169 1.66 -6.92 5.66
N ASP A 170 2.87 -6.41 5.63
CA ASP A 170 3.72 -6.31 6.82
C ASP A 170 3.28 -5.17 7.76
N SER A 171 2.66 -4.12 7.20
CA SER A 171 2.35 -2.89 7.91
C SER A 171 0.93 -2.81 8.44
N VAL A 172 0.00 -3.64 7.94
CA VAL A 172 -1.38 -3.65 8.44
C VAL A 172 -1.39 -4.35 9.80
N PRO A 173 -1.57 -3.61 10.92
CA PRO A 173 -1.77 -4.25 12.21
C PRO A 173 -3.08 -5.03 12.16
N SER A 174 -3.33 -5.90 13.14
CA SER A 174 -4.56 -6.70 13.28
C SER A 174 -5.86 -5.88 13.44
N VAL A 175 -5.81 -4.58 13.16
CA VAL A 175 -6.85 -3.59 13.42
C VAL A 175 -7.88 -3.61 12.30
N SER A 176 -9.14 -3.78 12.70
CA SER A 176 -10.33 -3.92 11.84
C SER A 176 -10.64 -2.72 10.93
N GLU A 177 -10.03 -1.56 11.21
CA GLU A 177 -10.31 -0.28 10.55
C GLU A 177 -9.78 -0.21 9.11
N ALA A 178 -8.55 -0.66 8.87
CA ALA A 178 -8.01 -0.70 7.50
C ALA A 178 -8.84 -1.63 6.60
N TYR A 179 -9.33 -2.75 7.15
CA TYR A 179 -10.14 -3.70 6.42
C TYR A 179 -11.52 -3.16 6.05
N SER A 180 -12.15 -2.33 6.88
CA SER A 180 -13.49 -1.79 6.62
C SER A 180 -13.48 -0.70 5.54
N TYR A 181 -12.49 0.18 5.52
CA TYR A 181 -12.32 1.19 4.47
C TYR A 181 -11.93 0.56 3.13
N LEU A 182 -11.01 -0.42 3.14
CA LEU A 182 -10.58 -1.14 1.94
C LEU A 182 -11.72 -1.98 1.37
N PHE A 183 -12.52 -2.64 2.22
CA PHE A 183 -13.73 -3.36 1.82
C PHE A 183 -14.78 -2.43 1.22
N SER A 184 -15.03 -1.27 1.84
CA SER A 184 -16.03 -0.30 1.35
C SER A 184 -15.62 0.31 0.01
N ALA A 185 -14.35 0.72 -0.12
CA ALA A 185 -13.82 1.27 -1.36
C ALA A 185 -13.86 0.25 -2.49
N VAL A 186 -13.49 -1.01 -2.20
CA VAL A 186 -13.52 -2.09 -3.18
C VAL A 186 -14.96 -2.45 -3.59
N ILE A 187 -15.90 -2.53 -2.65
CA ILE A 187 -17.32 -2.76 -2.99
C ILE A 187 -17.85 -1.65 -3.90
N VAL A 188 -17.52 -0.39 -3.60
CA VAL A 188 -17.94 0.75 -4.43
C VAL A 188 -17.32 0.66 -5.83
N ILE A 189 -16.03 0.33 -5.93
CA ILE A 189 -15.33 0.14 -7.21
C ILE A 189 -15.93 -1.04 -7.98
N ASP A 190 -16.25 -2.15 -7.33
CA ASP A 190 -16.85 -3.34 -7.95
C ASP A 190 -18.29 -3.09 -8.42
N ILE A 191 -19.07 -2.32 -7.66
CA ILE A 191 -20.42 -1.90 -8.08
C ILE A 191 -20.34 -0.96 -9.27
N ILE A 192 -19.45 0.05 -9.23
CA ILE A 192 -19.23 0.96 -10.35
C ILE A 192 -18.77 0.18 -11.58
N TYR A 193 -17.84 -0.77 -11.40
CA TYR A 193 -17.34 -1.62 -12.46
C TYR A 193 -18.45 -2.50 -13.05
N ALA A 194 -19.26 -3.17 -12.23
CA ALA A 194 -20.39 -3.97 -12.69
C ALA A 194 -21.43 -3.13 -13.44
N LEU A 195 -21.76 -1.93 -12.95
CA LEU A 195 -22.69 -1.00 -13.61
C LEU A 195 -22.15 -0.51 -14.96
N VAL A 196 -20.87 -0.15 -15.02
CA VAL A 196 -20.19 0.29 -16.24
C VAL A 196 -20.05 -0.86 -17.24
N PHE A 197 -19.71 -2.06 -16.77
CA PHE A 197 -19.58 -3.28 -17.58
C PHE A 197 -20.93 -3.67 -18.20
N VAL A 198 -22.01 -3.71 -17.42
CA VAL A 198 -23.38 -3.98 -17.92
C VAL A 198 -23.81 -2.94 -18.97
N LYS A 199 -23.47 -1.67 -18.75
CA LYS A 199 -23.80 -0.58 -19.68
C LYS A 199 -22.98 -0.65 -20.97
N LEU A 200 -21.69 -0.98 -20.91
CA LEU A 200 -20.79 -1.03 -22.06
C LEU A 200 -20.96 -2.28 -22.93
N THR A 201 -21.25 -3.44 -22.32
CA THR A 201 -21.39 -4.71 -23.05
C THR A 201 -22.74 -4.87 -23.73
N LYS A 202 -23.72 -3.99 -23.47
CA LYS A 202 -25.13 -4.15 -23.89
C LYS A 202 -25.63 -5.57 -23.62
N LEU A 203 -25.22 -6.16 -22.51
CA LEU A 203 -25.77 -7.44 -22.05
C LEU A 203 -27.29 -7.28 -22.02
N THR A 204 -27.98 -7.91 -22.97
CA THR A 204 -29.43 -8.06 -22.88
C THR A 204 -29.67 -8.88 -21.64
N LEU A 205 -30.03 -8.22 -20.54
CA LEU A 205 -30.43 -8.89 -19.32
C LEU A 205 -31.45 -9.99 -19.74
N PRO A 206 -31.27 -11.22 -19.24
CA PRO A 206 -32.15 -12.34 -19.57
C PRO A 206 -33.63 -11.93 -19.45
N LYS A 207 -34.52 -12.46 -20.29
CA LYS A 207 -35.92 -11.97 -20.43
C LYS A 207 -36.69 -11.84 -19.10
N TRP A 208 -36.36 -12.63 -18.08
CA TRP A 208 -36.90 -12.53 -16.71
C TRP A 208 -36.46 -11.28 -15.92
N MET A 209 -35.44 -10.56 -16.38
CA MET A 209 -34.99 -9.25 -15.88
C MET A 209 -35.41 -8.09 -16.82
N LYS A 210 -36.06 -8.40 -17.96
CA LYS A 210 -36.73 -7.41 -18.83
C LYS A 210 -38.13 -7.03 -18.35
N THR A 211 -38.76 -7.84 -17.50
CA THR A 211 -39.74 -7.30 -16.57
C THR A 211 -39.01 -6.27 -15.76
N ARG A 212 -39.34 -4.98 -15.99
CA ARG A 212 -38.71 -3.82 -15.34
C ARG A 212 -38.33 -4.25 -13.93
N PRO A 213 -37.03 -4.25 -13.56
CA PRO A 213 -36.68 -4.50 -12.18
C PRO A 213 -37.57 -3.58 -11.37
N ASN A 214 -38.46 -4.19 -10.57
CA ASN A 214 -39.49 -3.44 -9.89
C ASN A 214 -38.74 -2.33 -9.15
N LEU A 215 -39.16 -1.08 -9.26
CA LEU A 215 -38.37 0.05 -8.73
C LEU A 215 -38.00 -0.20 -7.26
N SER A 216 -38.83 -0.96 -6.57
CA SER A 216 -38.63 -1.56 -5.26
C SER A 216 -37.41 -2.48 -5.12
N VAL A 217 -37.03 -3.31 -6.09
CA VAL A 217 -35.82 -4.18 -6.00
C VAL A 217 -34.53 -3.37 -6.16
N ILE A 218 -34.50 -2.41 -7.10
CA ILE A 218 -33.35 -1.50 -7.23
C ILE A 218 -33.28 -0.59 -6.00
N ALA A 219 -34.41 -0.07 -5.53
CA ALA A 219 -34.47 0.72 -4.31
C ALA A 219 -34.09 -0.11 -3.09
N VAL A 220 -34.45 -1.40 -3.00
CA VAL A 220 -34.01 -2.28 -1.92
C VAL A 220 -32.51 -2.50 -2.00
N ILE A 221 -31.93 -2.83 -3.16
CA ILE A 221 -30.47 -3.02 -3.27
C ILE A 221 -29.72 -1.72 -2.93
N LEU A 222 -30.13 -0.59 -3.49
CA LEU A 222 -29.53 0.71 -3.19
C LEU A 222 -29.76 1.15 -1.74
N SER A 223 -30.93 0.89 -1.18
CA SER A 223 -31.21 1.15 0.24
C SER A 223 -30.46 0.19 1.14
N THR A 224 -30.23 -1.07 0.78
CA THR A 224 -29.42 -2.00 1.56
C THR A 224 -27.95 -1.59 1.51
N ILE A 225 -27.44 -1.14 0.36
CA ILE A 225 -26.08 -0.59 0.23
C ILE A 225 -25.97 0.71 1.04
N ALA A 226 -26.91 1.63 0.89
CA ALA A 226 -26.94 2.89 1.64
C ALA A 226 -27.09 2.64 3.14
N LEU A 227 -27.91 1.68 3.56
CA LEU A 227 -28.09 1.26 4.95
C LEU A 227 -26.84 0.59 5.50
N THR A 228 -26.14 -0.21 4.69
CA THR A 228 -24.86 -0.82 5.10
C THR A 228 -23.82 0.26 5.31
N ILE A 229 -23.66 1.20 4.38
CA ILE A 229 -22.76 2.36 4.47
C ILE A 229 -23.14 3.27 5.65
N SER A 230 -24.43 3.54 5.81
CA SER A 230 -24.97 4.42 6.86
C SER A 230 -25.06 3.75 8.23
N LEU A 231 -24.93 2.43 8.34
CA LEU A 231 -24.82 1.71 9.62
C LEU A 231 -23.36 1.46 9.98
N THR A 232 -22.47 1.26 9.00
CA THR A 232 -21.02 1.15 9.27
C THR A 232 -20.47 2.41 9.93
N GLN A 233 -20.90 3.61 9.54
CA GLN A 233 -20.35 4.87 10.06
C GLN A 233 -20.82 5.22 11.49
N PRO A 234 -22.11 5.06 11.87
CA PRO A 234 -22.56 5.25 13.25
C PRO A 234 -22.17 4.09 14.17
N MET A 235 -22.14 2.85 13.68
CA MET A 235 -21.67 1.70 14.46
C MET A 235 -20.16 1.81 14.73
N TYR A 236 -19.39 2.36 13.78
CA TYR A 236 -18.01 2.81 13.97
C TYR A 236 -17.92 3.91 15.03
N ASN A 237 -18.71 5.00 14.94
CA ASN A 237 -18.70 6.05 15.97
C ASN A 237 -19.16 5.56 17.36
N LEU A 238 -20.00 4.53 17.45
CA LEU A 238 -20.51 3.99 18.72
C LEU A 238 -19.53 2.99 19.35
N ILE A 239 -18.72 2.30 18.53
CA ILE A 239 -17.60 1.46 18.99
C ILE A 239 -16.40 2.34 19.35
N ILE A 240 -16.11 3.37 18.56
CA ILE A 240 -15.00 4.30 18.74
C ILE A 240 -15.23 5.28 19.87
N ASN A 241 -16.42 5.86 20.05
CA ASN A 241 -16.66 6.68 21.26
C ASN A 241 -16.54 5.88 22.57
N ASN A 242 -16.49 4.54 22.50
CA ASN A 242 -16.18 3.68 23.63
C ASN A 242 -14.71 3.18 23.65
N SER A 243 -13.92 3.36 22.58
CA SER A 243 -12.49 2.95 22.51
C SER A 243 -11.49 4.11 22.38
N GLU A 244 -11.90 5.31 21.96
CA GLU A 244 -11.08 6.52 21.79
C GLU A 244 -10.93 7.36 23.09
N GLN A 245 -10.75 6.68 24.23
CA GLN A 245 -10.17 7.31 25.42
C GLN A 245 -8.96 6.54 25.97
N GLN A 246 -8.21 5.89 25.09
CA GLN A 246 -6.82 5.56 25.37
C GLN A 246 -5.98 6.42 24.44
N GLY A 247 -5.46 7.53 24.96
CA GLY A 247 -4.55 8.38 24.19
C GLY A 247 -3.34 7.59 23.69
N LYS A 248 -2.60 8.15 22.73
CA LYS A 248 -1.40 7.52 22.17
C LYS A 248 -0.17 8.24 22.69
N SER A 249 0.80 7.50 23.22
CA SER A 249 2.11 8.05 23.59
C SER A 249 2.92 8.37 22.32
N SER A 250 3.72 9.42 22.36
CA SER A 250 4.65 9.81 21.29
C SER A 250 5.83 10.53 21.93
N PHE A 251 7.03 10.37 21.38
CA PHE A 251 8.24 10.92 21.97
C PHE A 251 8.93 11.93 21.07
N GLU A 252 9.50 12.94 21.70
CA GLU A 252 10.36 13.93 21.10
C GLU A 252 11.62 14.09 21.95
N LEU A 253 12.76 14.30 21.29
CA LEU A 253 14.01 14.63 21.96
C LEU A 253 14.03 16.15 22.19
N ALA A 254 13.82 16.59 23.43
CA ALA A 254 13.74 18.01 23.76
C ALA A 254 15.13 18.65 23.88
N ASP A 255 16.06 17.95 24.52
CA ASP A 255 17.41 18.42 24.76
C ASP A 255 18.42 17.26 24.75
N PHE A 256 19.64 17.52 24.28
CA PHE A 256 20.74 16.56 24.26
C PHE A 256 22.08 17.27 24.44
N TYR A 257 22.80 16.94 25.51
CA TYR A 257 24.07 17.57 25.84
C TYR A 257 25.12 16.56 26.29
N VAL A 258 26.34 16.66 25.78
CA VAL A 258 27.48 15.87 26.26
C VAL A 258 28.31 16.72 27.22
N SER A 259 28.37 16.33 28.49
CA SER A 259 29.28 16.91 29.49
C SER A 259 30.57 16.09 29.57
N TYR A 260 31.53 16.55 30.37
CA TYR A 260 32.82 15.88 30.50
C TYR A 260 32.72 14.42 30.98
N THR A 261 31.87 14.16 31.98
CA THR A 261 31.74 12.82 32.60
C THR A 261 30.42 12.10 32.30
N TYR A 262 29.41 12.79 31.78
CA TYR A 262 28.08 12.24 31.51
C TYR A 262 27.43 12.89 30.28
N THR A 263 26.38 12.29 29.76
CA THR A 263 25.53 12.85 28.70
C THR A 263 24.13 13.04 29.27
N LEU A 264 23.56 14.22 29.08
CA LEU A 264 22.23 14.60 29.55
C LEU A 264 21.24 14.58 28.39
N ILE A 265 20.08 13.97 28.60
CA ILE A 265 19.08 13.76 27.56
C ILE A 265 17.71 14.02 28.14
N GLU A 266 16.92 14.86 27.46
CA GLU A 266 15.54 15.13 27.80
C GLU A 266 14.63 14.53 26.74
N ILE A 267 13.75 13.62 27.17
CA ILE A 267 12.72 13.01 26.32
C ILE A 267 11.37 13.52 26.77
N ARG A 268 10.65 14.14 25.85
CA ARG A 268 9.30 14.66 26.08
C ARG A 268 8.26 13.70 25.52
N ASN A 269 7.24 13.40 26.30
CA ASN A 269 6.05 12.72 25.78
C ASN A 269 5.10 13.76 25.17
N ASN A 270 5.14 13.90 23.85
CA ASN A 270 4.23 14.77 23.10
C ASN A 270 2.95 14.04 22.61
N GLY A 271 2.75 12.81 23.06
CA GLY A 271 1.52 12.06 22.86
C GLY A 271 0.36 12.58 23.71
N THR A 272 -0.81 11.95 23.57
CA THR A 272 -2.05 12.22 24.31
C THR A 272 -2.31 11.22 25.45
N ALA A 273 -1.32 10.37 25.77
CA ALA A 273 -1.37 9.45 26.90
C ALA A 273 -0.02 9.29 27.59
N THR A 274 -0.09 9.05 28.89
CA THR A 274 1.03 8.66 29.73
C THR A 274 1.72 7.39 29.21
N ALA A 275 3.01 7.49 28.96
CA ALA A 275 3.85 6.35 28.61
C ALA A 275 4.37 5.67 29.88
N LYS A 276 4.32 4.34 29.94
CA LYS A 276 4.89 3.55 31.04
C LYS A 276 5.93 2.56 30.51
N ASN A 277 6.89 2.21 31.36
CA ASN A 277 7.97 1.28 31.02
C ASN A 277 8.75 1.72 29.78
N VAL A 278 9.21 2.97 29.77
CA VAL A 278 9.96 3.54 28.66
C VAL A 278 11.42 3.10 28.77
N ILE A 279 11.87 2.34 27.79
CA ILE A 279 13.25 1.86 27.66
C ILE A 279 13.96 2.76 26.66
N VAL A 280 15.05 3.39 27.08
CA VAL A 280 15.85 4.25 26.23
C VAL A 280 17.20 3.60 26.00
N THR A 281 17.52 3.28 24.75
CA THR A 281 18.82 2.71 24.36
C THR A 281 19.62 3.73 23.57
N PHE A 282 20.82 4.03 24.05
CA PHE A 282 21.74 4.98 23.43
C PHE A 282 22.87 4.23 22.75
N TYR A 283 23.20 4.70 21.55
CA TYR A 283 24.35 4.23 20.79
C TYR A 283 25.21 5.42 20.41
N PHE A 284 26.49 5.40 20.81
CA PHE A 284 27.49 6.31 20.25
C PHE A 284 28.15 5.64 19.04
N LEU A 285 28.06 6.34 17.92
CA LEU A 285 28.54 5.92 16.62
C LEU A 285 29.91 6.54 16.36
N LYS A 286 30.86 5.69 15.96
CA LYS A 286 32.19 6.15 15.56
C LYS A 286 32.12 7.09 14.35
N PRO A 287 33.01 8.10 14.24
CA PRO A 287 33.16 8.87 13.01
C PRO A 287 33.39 7.98 11.78
N PRO A 288 32.87 8.35 10.61
CA PRO A 288 33.08 7.60 9.39
C PRO A 288 34.57 7.55 9.04
N SER A 289 35.11 6.34 8.84
CA SER A 289 36.47 6.18 8.33
C SER A 289 36.49 6.40 6.81
N SER A 290 37.62 6.89 6.26
CA SER A 290 37.77 7.15 4.82
C SER A 290 37.47 5.94 3.92
N ASN A 291 37.46 4.73 4.47
CA ASN A 291 37.32 3.47 3.73
C ASN A 291 35.99 2.74 3.99
N SER A 292 35.08 3.28 4.81
CA SER A 292 33.81 2.64 5.14
C SER A 292 32.73 3.64 5.53
N SER A 293 31.58 3.58 4.86
CA SER A 293 30.36 4.30 5.22
C SER A 293 29.63 3.69 6.43
N TYR A 294 30.01 2.48 6.84
CA TYR A 294 29.45 1.83 8.03
C TYR A 294 30.07 2.40 9.31
N ARG A 295 29.23 2.90 10.22
CA ARG A 295 29.61 3.39 11.53
C ARG A 295 29.30 2.32 12.58
N PRO A 296 30.30 1.56 13.06
CA PRO A 296 30.07 0.58 14.12
C PRO A 296 29.63 1.27 15.42
N PHE A 297 28.82 0.57 16.22
CA PHE A 297 28.45 0.99 17.57
C PHE A 297 29.66 0.83 18.49
N GLU A 298 30.10 1.91 19.12
CA GLU A 298 31.25 1.88 20.03
C GLU A 298 30.80 1.70 21.48
N TRP A 299 29.78 2.47 21.87
CA TRP A 299 29.21 2.44 23.20
C TRP A 299 27.70 2.27 23.12
N THR A 300 27.18 1.38 23.96
CA THR A 300 25.75 1.13 24.10
C THR A 300 25.39 1.13 25.58
N THR A 301 24.34 1.86 25.94
CA THR A 301 23.75 1.79 27.28
C THR A 301 22.24 1.88 27.19
N THR A 302 21.56 1.25 28.13
CA THR A 302 20.11 1.18 28.18
C THR A 302 19.66 1.64 29.55
N GLU A 303 18.73 2.57 29.56
CA GLU A 303 18.16 3.15 30.76
C GLU A 303 16.64 2.98 30.76
N PHE A 304 16.06 3.01 31.95
CA PHE A 304 14.63 2.77 32.15
C PHE A 304 13.96 3.95 32.82
N ILE A 305 12.82 4.35 32.29
CA ILE A 305 11.95 5.38 32.86
C ILE A 305 10.59 4.73 33.14
N GLU A 306 10.20 4.72 34.41
CA GLU A 306 8.96 4.07 34.83
C GLU A 306 7.72 4.69 34.17
N GLU A 307 7.67 6.03 34.11
CA GLU A 307 6.53 6.77 33.58
C GLU A 307 6.94 8.14 33.02
N ILE A 308 6.37 8.53 31.87
CA ILE A 308 6.40 9.91 31.33
C ILE A 308 4.95 10.32 31.03
N LYS A 309 4.39 11.26 31.79
CA LYS A 309 3.01 11.70 31.59
C LYS A 309 2.84 12.52 30.31
N GLU A 310 1.60 12.62 29.87
CA GLU A 310 1.21 13.46 28.73
C GLU A 310 1.76 14.90 28.89
N GLY A 311 2.53 15.36 27.91
CA GLY A 311 3.09 16.70 27.88
C GLY A 311 4.30 16.93 28.80
N GLU A 312 4.66 15.97 29.65
CA GLU A 312 5.81 16.03 30.56
C GLU A 312 7.10 15.53 29.88
N SER A 313 8.24 15.92 30.46
CA SER A 313 9.58 15.49 30.06
C SER A 313 10.23 14.66 31.14
N ALA A 314 11.06 13.69 30.72
CA ALA A 314 11.97 12.98 31.59
C ALA A 314 13.41 13.33 31.24
N LEU A 315 14.16 13.77 32.26
CA LEU A 315 15.58 14.08 32.16
C LEU A 315 16.40 12.89 32.63
N MET A 316 17.40 12.50 31.85
CA MET A 316 18.25 11.35 32.11
C MET A 316 19.71 11.71 31.95
N ALA A 317 20.54 11.23 32.88
CA ALA A 317 21.99 11.33 32.82
C ALA A 317 22.58 9.95 32.56
N VAL A 318 23.26 9.82 31.42
CA VAL A 318 23.97 8.61 31.00
C VAL A 318 25.44 8.74 31.41
N PRO A 319 26.06 7.71 32.02
CA PRO A 319 27.45 7.77 32.51
C PRO A 319 28.49 7.66 31.38
N VAL A 320 28.24 8.31 30.24
CA VAL A 320 29.16 8.43 29.11
C VAL A 320 29.30 9.91 28.82
N GLY A 321 30.50 10.46 28.96
CA GLY A 321 30.79 11.88 28.70
C GLY A 321 31.92 12.03 27.70
N SER A 322 32.32 13.28 27.40
CA SER A 322 33.38 13.56 26.42
C SER A 322 34.70 12.86 26.79
N TYR A 323 35.05 12.77 28.08
CA TYR A 323 36.22 12.03 28.55
C TYR A 323 36.20 10.56 28.15
N HIS A 324 35.04 9.89 28.28
CA HIS A 324 34.89 8.48 27.93
C HIS A 324 35.03 8.28 26.41
N LEU A 325 34.45 9.18 25.62
CA LEU A 325 34.55 9.13 24.16
C LEU A 325 35.99 9.38 23.69
N GLU A 326 36.62 10.45 24.15
CA GLU A 326 37.98 10.86 23.76
C GLU A 326 39.06 9.88 24.24
N SER A 327 38.88 9.25 25.41
CA SER A 327 39.82 8.24 25.91
C SER A 327 39.71 6.89 25.20
N THR A 328 38.59 6.62 24.52
CA THR A 328 38.40 5.37 23.76
C THR A 328 39.28 5.32 22.52
N TYR A 329 39.48 6.44 21.83
CA TYR A 329 40.36 6.53 20.66
C TYR A 329 41.28 7.75 20.73
N GLN A 330 42.59 7.50 20.70
CA GLN A 330 43.59 8.56 20.63
C GLN A 330 43.38 9.41 19.36
N ASN A 331 43.33 10.73 19.52
CA ASN A 331 43.15 11.74 18.47
C ASN A 331 41.75 11.85 17.85
N ILE A 332 40.69 11.38 18.53
CA ILE A 332 39.30 11.64 18.15
C ILE A 332 38.68 12.57 19.18
N ASN A 333 38.06 13.66 18.73
CA ASN A 333 37.33 14.58 19.61
C ASN A 333 35.91 14.03 19.86
N ALA A 334 35.32 14.26 21.02
CA ALA A 334 33.95 13.86 21.31
C ALA A 334 32.94 14.43 20.29
N THR A 335 33.22 15.58 19.68
CA THR A 335 32.41 16.17 18.61
C THR A 335 32.36 15.36 17.31
N ASP A 336 33.33 14.46 17.10
CA ASP A 336 33.42 13.64 15.88
C ASP A 336 32.49 12.42 15.93
N TYR A 337 31.94 12.12 17.11
CA TYR A 337 30.95 11.06 17.27
C TYR A 337 29.57 11.52 16.85
N SER A 338 28.73 10.56 16.48
CA SER A 338 27.29 10.77 16.34
C SER A 338 26.56 9.91 17.35
N ALA A 339 25.30 10.23 17.66
CA ALA A 339 24.50 9.43 18.58
C ALA A 339 23.22 8.94 17.89
N LYS A 340 22.79 7.74 18.25
CA LYS A 340 21.48 7.19 17.92
C LYS A 340 20.77 6.86 19.23
N VAL A 341 19.59 7.44 19.42
CA VAL A 341 18.74 7.19 20.58
C VAL A 341 17.51 6.41 20.12
N ILE A 342 17.26 5.27 20.75
CA ILE A 342 16.09 4.44 20.50
C ILE A 342 15.21 4.47 21.75
N VAL A 343 13.99 4.97 21.62
CA VAL A 343 13.00 5.00 22.71
C VAL A 343 11.95 3.94 22.40
N HIS A 344 11.82 2.97 23.30
CA HIS A 344 10.86 1.89 23.23
C HIS A 344 9.88 1.98 24.39
N CYS A 345 8.58 1.88 24.12
CA CYS A 345 7.53 1.83 25.15
C CYS A 345 6.77 0.50 25.03
N GLU A 346 6.61 -0.20 26.16
CA GLU A 346 6.08 -1.57 26.21
C GLU A 346 4.53 -1.63 26.24
N GLN A 347 3.83 -0.50 26.25
CA GLN A 347 2.36 -0.49 26.29
C GLN A 347 1.71 -0.73 24.93
N ALA A 348 0.79 -1.73 24.88
CA ALA A 348 -0.27 -2.07 23.91
C ALA A 348 0.05 -2.07 22.39
N GLU A 349 0.81 -1.11 21.89
CA GLU A 349 1.40 -1.06 20.56
C GLU A 349 2.88 -0.72 20.79
N ASN A 350 3.78 -1.67 20.57
CA ASN A 350 5.24 -1.49 20.72
C ASN A 350 5.71 -0.23 19.99
N LEU A 351 5.74 0.90 20.68
CA LEU A 351 6.12 2.17 20.10
C LEU A 351 7.64 2.21 20.07
N ASN A 352 8.20 2.44 18.89
CA ASN A 352 9.64 2.51 18.69
C ASN A 352 9.97 3.80 17.95
N THR A 353 10.62 4.74 18.64
CA THR A 353 11.05 6.02 18.07
C THR A 353 12.56 6.06 18.01
N ILE A 354 13.11 6.45 16.85
CA ILE A 354 14.56 6.50 16.63
C ILE A 354 14.97 7.93 16.31
N PHE A 355 15.89 8.47 17.10
CA PHE A 355 16.51 9.78 16.89
C PHE A 355 17.97 9.60 16.44
N TYR A 356 18.37 10.35 15.42
CA TYR A 356 19.76 10.41 14.94
C TYR A 356 20.30 11.81 15.18
N LEU A 357 21.45 11.90 15.86
CA LEU A 357 22.16 13.13 16.15
C LEU A 357 23.48 13.10 15.39
N GLU A 358 23.54 13.88 14.32
CA GLU A 358 24.72 13.95 13.46
C GLU A 358 25.86 14.77 14.09
N HIS A 359 25.50 15.72 14.97
CA HIS A 359 26.43 16.58 15.68
C HIS A 359 26.10 16.58 17.18
N LEU A 360 27.12 16.39 18.02
CA LEU A 360 26.97 16.42 19.48
C LEU A 360 27.35 17.80 20.01
N GLU A 361 26.44 18.42 20.74
CA GLU A 361 26.73 19.65 21.48
C GLU A 361 27.44 19.32 22.80
N ILE A 362 28.63 19.88 22.99
CA ILE A 362 29.43 19.69 24.21
C ILE A 362 29.24 20.89 25.13
N LEU A 363 28.77 20.65 26.35
CA LEU A 363 28.69 21.71 27.35
C LEU A 363 30.11 22.07 27.83
N PRO A 364 30.40 23.38 28.00
CA PRO A 364 31.68 23.80 28.54
C PRO A 364 31.90 23.20 29.92
N THR A 365 33.12 22.71 30.18
CA THR A 365 33.53 22.29 31.52
C THR A 365 33.40 23.48 32.49
N PRO A 366 32.72 23.30 33.64
CA PRO A 366 32.63 24.35 34.65
C PRO A 366 33.98 24.72 35.26
#